data_AF-A0A397SMT0-F1
#
_entry.id   AF-A0A397SMT0-F1
#
_cell.length_a   1.000
_cell.length_b   1.000
_cell.length_c   1.000
_cell.angle_alpha   90.00
_cell.angle_beta   90.00
_cell.angle_gamma   90.00
#
_symmetry.space_group_name_H-M   'P 1'
#
loop_
_entity.id
_entity.type
_entity.pdbx_description
1 polymer ?
#
loop_
_entity_poly.entity_id
_entity_poly.type
_entity_poly.pdbx_seq_one_letter_code
_entity_poly.pdbx_strand_id
1 'polypeptide(L)'
;KNKGDEFAFKVVSEEDKNSVQNQVTILKELHNQQNIIKFHGLTCDGDKWYLVTEWAEYGNLREYYTNINDKSRFNRRLKLRMSLDIARGLNFLRTVEIVHRDIRAENILITLHETAKLANFKLSRSLNAATLKQGQNLERVRYCAPELLERVPNFKYDHKCEVYSFGILLWEIAEEKIPYEDYKDIVKITEIVRNKYREKFSEDSQMPESFKILAINGM
;
A
#
# COMPACT_ATOMS: atom_id res chain seq x y z
N LYS A 1 -28.95 16.71 -13.50
CA LYS A 1 -28.52 17.06 -12.13
C LYS A 1 -27.88 15.81 -11.52
N ASN A 2 -26.55 15.66 -11.63
CA ASN A 2 -25.83 14.57 -10.97
C ASN A 2 -25.75 14.92 -9.48
N LYS A 3 -26.62 14.29 -8.67
CA LYS A 3 -26.58 14.40 -7.22
C LYS A 3 -25.69 13.25 -6.70
N GLY A 4 -24.59 13.58 -6.02
CA GLY A 4 -24.08 12.75 -4.93
C GLY A 4 -22.68 12.14 -5.06
N ASP A 5 -22.01 12.20 -6.22
CA ASP A 5 -20.68 11.59 -6.34
C ASP A 5 -19.59 12.54 -5.80
N GLU A 6 -18.84 12.10 -4.79
CA GLU A 6 -17.68 12.79 -4.23
C GLU A 6 -16.38 12.29 -4.87
N PHE A 7 -15.42 13.20 -5.07
CA PHE A 7 -14.14 12.92 -5.76
C PHE A 7 -12.96 13.45 -4.96
N ALA A 8 -11.83 12.77 -5.06
CA ALA A 8 -10.55 13.24 -4.54
C ALA A 8 -9.73 13.89 -5.65
N PHE A 9 -9.17 15.08 -5.37
CA PHE A 9 -8.29 15.82 -6.28
C PHE A 9 -6.88 15.86 -5.71
N LYS A 10 -5.96 15.10 -6.31
CA LYS A 10 -4.54 15.13 -5.93
C LYS A 10 -3.77 16.02 -6.88
N VAL A 11 -3.12 17.06 -6.34
CA VAL A 11 -2.27 17.96 -7.13
C VAL A 11 -1.11 17.17 -7.75
N VAL A 12 -0.90 17.37 -9.04
CA VAL A 12 0.25 16.89 -9.79
C VAL A 12 1.30 18.00 -9.79
N SER A 13 2.48 17.75 -9.23
CA SER A 13 3.56 18.73 -9.26
C SER A 13 4.18 18.82 -10.66
N GLU A 14 4.80 19.95 -10.97
CA GLU A 14 5.51 20.19 -12.23
C GLU A 14 6.66 19.18 -12.44
N GLU A 15 7.38 18.84 -11.37
CA GLU A 15 8.46 17.83 -11.37
C GLU A 15 7.94 16.41 -11.67
N ASP A 16 6.65 16.16 -11.45
CA ASP A 16 6.04 14.85 -11.60
C ASP A 16 5.42 14.60 -12.98
N LYS A 17 5.38 15.59 -13.89
CA LYS A 17 4.66 15.48 -15.19
C LYS A 17 4.97 14.19 -15.97
N ASN A 18 6.24 13.80 -16.08
CA ASN A 18 6.64 12.56 -16.75
C ASN A 18 6.23 11.30 -15.97
N SER A 19 6.31 11.35 -14.63
CA SER A 19 5.90 10.22 -13.78
C SER A 19 4.37 10.02 -13.75
N VAL A 20 3.61 11.11 -13.87
CA VAL A 20 2.15 11.09 -13.92
C VAL A 20 1.66 10.42 -15.19
N GLN A 21 2.35 10.57 -16.32
CA GLN A 21 1.96 9.86 -17.54
C GLN A 21 1.99 8.34 -17.37
N ASN A 22 3.05 7.80 -16.74
CA ASN A 22 3.14 6.38 -16.41
C ASN A 22 2.04 5.96 -15.42
N GLN A 23 1.82 6.75 -14.36
CA GLN A 23 0.76 6.50 -13.38
C GLN A 23 -0.63 6.46 -14.02
N VAL A 24 -0.94 7.40 -14.92
CA VAL A 24 -2.23 7.47 -15.64
C VAL A 24 -2.38 6.29 -16.58
N THR A 25 -1.32 5.88 -17.26
CA THR A 25 -1.34 4.72 -18.16
C THR A 25 -1.71 3.46 -17.39
N ILE A 26 -1.04 3.23 -16.25
CA ILE A 26 -1.34 2.12 -15.34
C ILE A 26 -2.78 2.21 -14.83
N LEU A 27 -3.19 3.34 -14.26
CA LEU A 27 -4.54 3.48 -13.70
C LEU A 27 -5.67 3.28 -14.74
N LYS A 28 -5.42 3.64 -16.00
CA LYS A 28 -6.35 3.33 -17.11
C LYS A 28 -6.43 1.84 -17.37
N GLU A 29 -5.34 1.09 -17.26
CA GLU A 29 -5.35 -0.37 -17.40
C GLU A 29 -6.10 -1.04 -16.23
N LEU A 30 -5.97 -0.50 -15.02
CA LEU A 30 -6.55 -1.07 -13.80
C LEU A 30 -8.03 -0.68 -13.53
N HIS A 31 -8.65 0.15 -14.37
CA HIS A 31 -9.89 0.89 -14.06
C HIS A 31 -11.12 0.06 -13.65
N ASN A 32 -11.19 -1.21 -14.02
CA ASN A 32 -12.35 -2.08 -13.77
C ASN A 32 -12.25 -2.93 -12.50
N GLN A 33 -11.24 -2.70 -11.65
CA GLN A 33 -11.00 -3.55 -10.49
C GLN A 33 -11.50 -2.97 -9.18
N GLN A 34 -12.24 -3.79 -8.44
CA GLN A 34 -12.89 -3.38 -7.19
C GLN A 34 -11.90 -2.98 -6.09
N ASN A 35 -10.76 -3.66 -5.98
CA ASN A 35 -9.75 -3.44 -4.94
C ASN A 35 -8.61 -2.50 -5.38
N ILE A 36 -8.81 -1.75 -6.46
CA ILE A 36 -7.94 -0.68 -6.93
C ILE A 36 -8.74 0.63 -6.85
N ILE A 37 -8.11 1.72 -6.42
CA ILE A 37 -8.78 3.02 -6.38
C ILE A 37 -9.24 3.43 -7.78
N LYS A 38 -10.53 3.76 -7.92
CA LYS A 38 -11.13 4.14 -9.20
C LYS A 38 -10.58 5.47 -9.65
N PHE A 39 -9.93 5.44 -10.81
CA PHE A 39 -9.41 6.61 -11.48
C PHE A 39 -10.45 7.17 -12.46
N HIS A 40 -10.73 8.47 -12.36
CA HIS A 40 -11.70 9.16 -13.22
C HIS A 40 -11.05 9.96 -14.35
N GLY A 41 -9.83 10.46 -14.15
CA GLY A 41 -9.14 11.24 -15.18
C GLY A 41 -8.16 12.27 -14.62
N LEU A 42 -7.61 13.06 -15.52
CA LEU A 42 -6.89 14.28 -15.19
C LEU A 42 -7.80 15.48 -15.46
N THR A 43 -7.71 16.50 -14.60
CA THR A 43 -8.29 17.82 -14.87
C THR A 43 -7.26 18.90 -14.56
N CYS A 44 -7.48 20.11 -15.04
CA CYS A 44 -6.68 21.27 -14.67
C CYS A 44 -7.56 22.42 -14.19
N ASP A 45 -6.97 23.27 -13.35
CA ASP A 45 -7.49 24.58 -12.96
C ASP A 45 -6.34 25.59 -13.02
N GLY A 46 -6.39 26.49 -14.00
CA GLY A 46 -5.23 27.29 -14.41
C GLY A 46 -4.03 26.41 -14.78
N ASP A 47 -2.89 26.68 -14.16
CA ASP A 47 -1.64 25.93 -14.40
C ASP A 47 -1.52 24.65 -13.55
N LYS A 48 -2.47 24.37 -12.66
CA LYS A 48 -2.42 23.21 -11.77
C LYS A 48 -3.16 22.03 -12.38
N TRP A 49 -2.49 20.88 -12.42
CA TRP A 49 -3.08 19.61 -12.82
C TRP A 49 -3.49 18.77 -11.61
N TYR A 50 -4.58 18.04 -11.75
CA TYR A 50 -5.16 17.21 -10.71
C TYR A 50 -5.43 15.80 -11.23
N LEU A 51 -4.98 14.81 -10.47
CA LEU A 51 -5.39 13.42 -10.61
C LEU A 51 -6.71 13.23 -9.86
N VAL A 52 -7.76 12.84 -10.58
CA VAL A 52 -9.10 12.66 -10.04
C VAL A 52 -9.37 11.17 -9.78
N THR A 53 -9.68 10.83 -8.54
CA THR A 53 -10.10 9.47 -8.14
C THR A 53 -11.43 9.51 -7.40
N GLU A 54 -12.04 8.34 -7.17
CA GLU A 54 -13.12 8.24 -6.20
C GLU A 54 -12.65 8.73 -4.83
N TRP A 55 -13.58 9.27 -4.06
CA TRP A 55 -13.36 9.64 -2.67
C TRP A 55 -13.32 8.39 -1.77
N ALA A 56 -12.44 8.40 -0.77
CA ALA A 56 -12.34 7.36 0.24
C ALA A 56 -12.61 8.00 1.61
N GLU A 57 -13.82 7.83 2.10
CA GLU A 57 -14.44 8.55 3.21
C GLU A 57 -13.70 8.37 4.53
N TYR A 58 -12.98 7.26 4.66
CA TYR A 58 -12.25 6.90 5.86
C TYR A 58 -10.74 7.13 5.74
N GLY A 59 -10.29 7.78 4.67
CA GLY A 59 -8.87 8.06 4.44
C GLY A 59 -8.08 6.77 4.16
N ASN A 60 -6.81 6.78 4.56
CA ASN A 60 -5.97 5.59 4.44
C ASN A 60 -6.13 4.62 5.63
N LEU A 61 -5.66 3.40 5.51
CA LEU A 61 -5.81 2.35 6.52
C LEU A 61 -5.21 2.76 7.88
N ARG A 62 -4.09 3.48 7.88
CA ARG A 62 -3.47 3.96 9.12
C ARG A 62 -4.31 5.02 9.81
N GLU A 63 -4.80 5.99 9.07
CA GLU A 63 -5.77 6.97 9.55
C GLU A 63 -7.04 6.27 10.07
N TYR A 64 -7.52 5.26 9.34
CA TYR A 64 -8.72 4.53 9.71
C TYR A 64 -8.61 3.88 11.08
N TYR A 65 -7.61 3.03 11.34
CA TYR A 65 -7.50 2.39 12.65
C TYR A 65 -7.08 3.36 13.77
N THR A 66 -6.38 4.46 13.43
CA THR A 66 -5.96 5.47 14.42
C THR A 66 -7.14 6.33 14.89
N ASN A 67 -7.97 6.80 13.95
CA ASN A 67 -9.01 7.80 14.19
C ASN A 67 -10.41 7.20 14.42
N ILE A 68 -10.56 5.88 14.42
CA ILE A 68 -11.86 5.25 14.65
C ILE A 68 -12.34 5.51 16.08
N ASN A 69 -13.48 6.19 16.21
CA ASN A 69 -14.06 6.53 17.50
C ASN A 69 -14.45 5.29 18.31
N ASP A 70 -14.96 4.26 17.64
CA ASP A 70 -15.33 2.99 18.23
C ASP A 70 -14.35 1.91 17.80
N LYS A 71 -13.41 1.56 18.69
CA LYS A 71 -12.40 0.52 18.46
C LYS A 71 -13.01 -0.85 18.17
N SER A 72 -14.26 -1.13 18.60
CA SER A 72 -14.93 -2.40 18.31
C SER A 72 -15.31 -2.56 16.83
N ARG A 73 -15.37 -1.47 16.07
CA ARG A 73 -15.64 -1.51 14.62
C ARG A 73 -14.51 -2.18 13.85
N PHE A 74 -13.25 -1.91 14.21
CA PHE A 74 -12.08 -2.56 13.59
C PHE A 74 -11.81 -3.94 14.18
N ASN A 75 -12.86 -4.75 14.28
CA ASN A 75 -12.78 -6.11 14.80
C ASN A 75 -12.14 -7.09 13.81
N ARG A 76 -11.87 -8.30 14.30
CA ARG A 76 -11.30 -9.44 13.55
C ARG A 76 -11.95 -9.67 12.19
N ARG A 77 -13.29 -9.61 12.09
CA ARG A 77 -13.99 -9.86 10.82
C ARG A 77 -13.63 -8.79 9.79
N LEU A 78 -13.59 -7.53 10.19
CA LEU A 78 -13.21 -6.44 9.30
C LEU A 78 -11.73 -6.52 8.90
N LYS A 79 -10.84 -6.79 9.86
CA LYS A 79 -9.40 -7.01 9.60
C LYS A 79 -9.16 -8.09 8.54
N LEU A 80 -9.84 -9.24 8.65
CA LEU A 80 -9.77 -10.32 7.66
C LEU A 80 -10.32 -9.91 6.29
N ARG A 81 -11.46 -9.20 6.26
CA ARG A 81 -12.04 -8.70 5.01
C ARG A 81 -11.10 -7.73 4.29
N MET A 82 -10.57 -6.73 4.98
CA MET A 82 -9.62 -5.77 4.40
C MET A 82 -8.35 -6.45 3.91
N SER A 83 -7.84 -7.43 4.68
CA SER A 83 -6.68 -8.23 4.25
C SER A 83 -6.95 -9.00 2.95
N LEU A 84 -8.14 -9.57 2.81
CA LEU A 84 -8.57 -10.25 1.59
C LEU A 84 -8.73 -9.29 0.41
N ASP A 85 -9.30 -8.11 0.65
CA ASP A 85 -9.44 -7.06 -0.36
C ASP A 85 -8.07 -6.62 -0.92
N ILE A 86 -7.09 -6.38 -0.03
CA ILE A 86 -5.72 -6.04 -0.42
C ILE A 86 -5.09 -7.18 -1.21
N ALA A 87 -5.23 -8.43 -0.74
CA ALA A 87 -4.71 -9.61 -1.44
C ALA A 87 -5.30 -9.77 -2.85
N ARG A 88 -6.60 -9.48 -3.03
CA ARG A 88 -7.26 -9.49 -4.34
C ARG A 88 -6.69 -8.43 -5.27
N GLY A 89 -6.47 -7.21 -4.75
CA GLY A 89 -5.81 -6.14 -5.49
C GLY A 89 -4.41 -6.53 -5.96
N LEU A 90 -3.59 -7.06 -5.05
CA LEU A 90 -2.23 -7.52 -5.36
C LEU A 90 -2.23 -8.69 -6.36
N ASN A 91 -3.14 -9.65 -6.19
CA ASN A 91 -3.27 -10.77 -7.11
C ASN A 91 -3.64 -10.27 -8.52
N PHE A 92 -4.55 -9.30 -8.63
CA PHE A 92 -4.86 -8.68 -9.91
C PHE A 92 -3.62 -8.03 -10.54
N LEU A 93 -2.89 -7.19 -9.80
CA LEU A 93 -1.66 -6.54 -10.31
C LEU A 93 -0.66 -7.57 -10.85
N ARG A 94 -0.49 -8.68 -10.13
CA ARG A 94 0.32 -9.81 -10.59
C ARG A 94 -0.16 -10.38 -11.91
N THR A 95 -1.47 -10.56 -12.10
CA THR A 95 -2.02 -11.11 -13.35
C THR A 95 -1.80 -10.23 -14.58
N VAL A 96 -1.75 -8.90 -14.38
CA VAL A 96 -1.45 -7.92 -15.44
C VAL A 96 0.02 -7.52 -15.49
N GLU A 97 0.89 -8.27 -14.80
CA GLU A 97 2.34 -8.04 -14.74
C GLU A 97 2.72 -6.61 -14.32
N ILE A 98 1.97 -6.02 -13.39
CA ILE A 98 2.27 -4.72 -12.80
C ILE A 98 2.73 -4.93 -11.36
N VAL A 99 3.80 -4.22 -10.97
CA VAL A 99 4.23 -4.10 -9.58
C VAL A 99 3.90 -2.70 -9.07
N HIS A 100 3.28 -2.62 -7.90
CA HIS A 100 2.93 -1.40 -7.19
C HIS A 100 4.15 -0.66 -6.64
N ARG A 101 5.08 -1.41 -6.01
CA ARG A 101 6.34 -0.91 -5.40
C ARG A 101 6.23 0.02 -4.18
N ASP A 102 5.05 0.11 -3.57
CA ASP A 102 4.85 0.93 -2.35
C ASP A 102 3.68 0.37 -1.52
N ILE A 103 3.69 -0.93 -1.22
CA ILE A 103 2.63 -1.55 -0.43
C ILE A 103 2.85 -1.22 1.04
N ARG A 104 1.95 -0.40 1.61
CA ARG A 104 1.95 0.07 3.00
C ARG A 104 0.61 0.69 3.37
N ALA A 105 0.33 0.85 4.66
CA ALA A 105 -0.99 1.27 5.14
C ALA A 105 -1.44 2.64 4.58
N GLU A 106 -0.53 3.58 4.34
CA GLU A 106 -0.85 4.90 3.80
C GLU A 106 -1.29 4.86 2.33
N ASN A 107 -1.04 3.76 1.63
CA ASN A 107 -1.45 3.54 0.25
C ASN A 107 -2.63 2.57 0.12
N ILE A 108 -3.25 2.19 1.25
CA ILE A 108 -4.51 1.47 1.27
C ILE A 108 -5.61 2.46 1.64
N LEU A 109 -6.49 2.79 0.71
CA LEU A 109 -7.63 3.68 0.97
C LEU A 109 -8.86 2.88 1.39
N ILE A 110 -9.63 3.42 2.33
CA ILE A 110 -10.82 2.80 2.90
C ILE A 110 -12.05 3.61 2.50
N THR A 111 -12.93 3.00 1.70
CA THR A 111 -14.20 3.62 1.25
C THR A 111 -15.28 3.57 2.35
N LEU A 112 -16.40 4.26 2.16
CA LEU A 112 -17.58 4.26 3.04
C LEU A 112 -18.09 2.85 3.39
N HIS A 113 -17.98 1.90 2.46
CA HIS A 113 -18.39 0.51 2.67
C HIS A 113 -17.30 -0.37 3.31
N GLU A 114 -16.24 0.25 3.85
CA GLU A 114 -15.08 -0.39 4.47
C GLU A 114 -14.38 -1.39 3.53
N THR A 115 -14.40 -1.10 2.23
CA THR A 115 -13.63 -1.82 1.22
C THR A 115 -12.22 -1.24 1.17
N ALA A 116 -11.22 -2.10 1.27
CA ALA A 116 -9.83 -1.69 1.12
C ALA A 116 -9.44 -1.66 -0.37
N LYS A 117 -8.80 -0.56 -0.79
CA LYS A 117 -8.37 -0.34 -2.17
C LYS A 117 -6.91 0.08 -2.23
N LEU A 118 -6.13 -0.56 -3.10
CA LEU A 118 -4.77 -0.11 -3.41
C LEU A 118 -4.83 1.26 -4.10
N ALA A 119 -3.99 2.18 -3.65
CA ALA A 119 -3.91 3.54 -4.17
C ALA A 119 -2.45 3.99 -4.30
N ASN A 120 -2.24 5.17 -4.90
CA ASN A 120 -0.92 5.77 -5.09
C ASN A 120 0.03 4.96 -6.00
N PHE A 121 -0.35 4.84 -7.27
CA PHE A 121 0.41 4.13 -8.31
C PHE A 121 1.60 4.93 -8.89
N LYS A 122 2.08 5.96 -8.19
CA LYS A 122 3.16 6.84 -8.69
C LYS A 122 4.45 6.07 -8.99
N LEU A 123 4.73 5.02 -8.22
CA LEU A 123 5.96 4.24 -8.28
C LEU A 123 5.80 2.96 -9.10
N SER A 124 4.56 2.64 -9.47
CA SER A 124 4.18 1.41 -10.13
C SER A 124 4.69 1.35 -11.56
N ARG A 125 4.87 0.14 -12.07
CA ARG A 125 5.41 -0.13 -13.41
C ARG A 125 5.14 -1.57 -13.82
N SER A 126 5.31 -1.86 -15.11
CA SER A 126 5.40 -3.23 -15.58
C SER A 126 6.55 -3.98 -14.88
N LEU A 127 6.32 -5.24 -14.53
CA LEU A 127 7.28 -6.19 -13.98
C LEU A 127 8.53 -6.34 -14.86
N ASN A 128 8.39 -6.14 -16.17
CA ASN A 128 9.48 -6.25 -17.14
C ASN A 128 10.25 -4.95 -17.35
N ALA A 129 9.79 -3.83 -16.78
CA ALA A 129 10.52 -2.57 -16.82
C ALA A 129 11.82 -2.62 -16.00
N ALA A 130 12.77 -1.74 -16.33
CA ALA A 130 13.98 -1.58 -15.55
C ALA A 130 13.66 -1.22 -14.08
N THR A 131 14.35 -1.87 -13.15
CA THR A 131 14.28 -1.51 -11.74
C THR A 131 15.01 -0.18 -11.54
N LEU A 132 14.23 0.88 -11.29
CA LEU A 132 14.80 2.17 -10.93
C LEU A 132 15.13 2.21 -9.44
N LYS A 133 16.33 2.72 -9.12
CA LYS A 133 16.73 3.06 -7.75
C LYS A 133 15.70 4.04 -7.19
N GLN A 134 15.16 3.69 -6.05
CA GLN A 134 14.12 4.45 -5.40
C GLN A 134 14.69 4.99 -4.10
N GLY A 135 14.57 6.31 -3.89
CA GLY A 135 14.90 6.89 -2.59
C GLY A 135 14.08 6.20 -1.51
N GLN A 136 14.71 5.74 -0.44
CA GLN A 136 14.01 5.20 0.72
C GLN A 136 13.86 6.30 1.74
N ASN A 137 12.67 6.42 2.30
CA ASN A 137 12.42 7.21 3.50
C ASN A 137 12.05 6.26 4.65
N LEU A 138 11.95 6.81 5.86
CA LEU A 138 11.69 6.03 7.06
C LEU A 138 10.35 5.26 6.97
N GLU A 139 9.31 5.84 6.39
CA GLU A 139 8.02 5.17 6.29
C GLU A 139 8.04 3.98 5.33
N ARG A 140 8.78 4.09 4.22
CA ARG A 140 8.83 3.04 3.19
C ARG A 140 9.77 1.91 3.55
N VAL A 141 10.88 2.19 4.24
CA VAL A 141 11.86 1.15 4.63
C VAL A 141 11.24 0.10 5.55
N ARG A 142 10.22 0.48 6.36
CA ARG A 142 9.48 -0.39 7.28
C ARG A 142 8.81 -1.59 6.59
N TYR A 143 8.50 -1.48 5.30
CA TYR A 143 7.81 -2.52 4.53
C TYR A 143 8.72 -3.22 3.51
N CYS A 144 9.98 -2.79 3.41
CA CYS A 144 10.87 -3.28 2.36
C CYS A 144 11.43 -4.67 2.69
N ALA A 145 11.40 -5.54 1.67
CA ALA A 145 12.00 -6.86 1.75
C ALA A 145 13.53 -6.78 1.95
N PRO A 146 14.13 -7.74 2.68
CA PRO A 146 15.56 -7.71 3.00
C PRO A 146 16.45 -7.65 1.76
N GLU A 147 16.11 -8.39 0.69
CA GLU A 147 16.86 -8.39 -0.56
C GLU A 147 16.87 -7.03 -1.28
N LEU A 148 15.81 -6.22 -1.10
CA LEU A 148 15.75 -4.85 -1.59
C LEU A 148 16.64 -3.91 -0.74
N LEU A 149 16.70 -4.16 0.57
CA LEU A 149 17.50 -3.37 1.52
C LEU A 149 19.00 -3.68 1.42
N GLU A 150 19.36 -4.90 1.05
CA GLU A 150 20.73 -5.34 0.82
C GLU A 150 21.38 -4.65 -0.38
N ARG A 151 20.59 -3.97 -1.22
CA ARG A 151 21.03 -3.31 -2.46
C ARG A 151 21.87 -4.25 -3.32
N VAL A 152 21.46 -5.53 -3.37
CA VAL A 152 22.14 -6.55 -4.16
C VAL A 152 22.33 -6.01 -5.59
N PRO A 153 23.57 -5.98 -6.12
CA PRO A 153 23.83 -5.46 -7.45
C PRO A 153 22.92 -6.16 -8.47
N ASN A 154 22.31 -5.37 -9.35
CA ASN A 154 21.36 -5.86 -10.38
C ASN A 154 20.11 -6.55 -9.84
N PHE A 155 19.74 -6.35 -8.57
CA PHE A 155 18.46 -6.83 -8.05
C PHE A 155 17.30 -6.25 -8.84
N LYS A 156 16.43 -7.14 -9.34
CA LYS A 156 15.21 -6.77 -10.03
C LYS A 156 14.04 -6.90 -9.07
N TYR A 157 13.33 -5.80 -8.84
CA TYR A 157 12.10 -5.82 -8.03
C TYR A 157 11.06 -6.74 -8.68
N ASP A 158 10.45 -7.60 -7.89
CA ASP A 158 9.43 -8.55 -8.34
C ASP A 158 8.26 -8.66 -7.33
N HIS A 159 7.35 -9.60 -7.59
CA HIS A 159 6.20 -9.85 -6.75
C HIS A 159 6.56 -10.41 -5.36
N LYS A 160 7.75 -10.98 -5.15
CA LYS A 160 8.17 -11.47 -3.82
C LYS A 160 8.40 -10.31 -2.86
N CYS A 161 8.95 -9.21 -3.37
CA CYS A 161 9.03 -7.97 -2.59
C CYS A 161 7.65 -7.47 -2.15
N GLU A 162 6.62 -7.61 -2.99
CA GLU A 162 5.25 -7.21 -2.64
C GLU A 162 4.60 -8.15 -1.63
N VAL A 163 4.89 -9.46 -1.73
CA VAL A 163 4.46 -10.46 -0.73
C VAL A 163 5.06 -10.13 0.64
N TYR A 164 6.33 -9.73 0.70
CA TYR A 164 6.97 -9.27 1.93
C TYR A 164 6.27 -8.04 2.51
N SER A 165 6.12 -6.99 1.70
CA SER A 165 5.44 -5.77 2.15
C SER A 165 4.01 -6.04 2.60
N PHE A 166 3.31 -6.98 1.96
CA PHE A 166 2.00 -7.43 2.38
C PHE A 166 2.03 -8.18 3.73
N GLY A 167 3.03 -9.02 3.98
CA GLY A 167 3.22 -9.68 5.28
C GLY A 167 3.36 -8.68 6.44
N ILE A 168 4.15 -7.62 6.24
CA ILE A 168 4.27 -6.51 7.20
C ILE A 168 2.93 -5.78 7.39
N LEU A 169 2.21 -5.54 6.29
CA LEU A 169 0.90 -4.88 6.33
C LEU A 169 -0.16 -5.72 7.06
N LEU A 170 -0.13 -7.06 6.92
CA LEU A 170 -0.98 -7.97 7.69
C LEU A 170 -0.68 -7.89 9.18
N TRP A 171 0.60 -7.78 9.57
CA TRP A 171 0.97 -7.55 10.96
C TRP A 171 0.44 -6.21 11.47
N GLU A 172 0.58 -5.12 10.71
CA GLU A 172 0.05 -3.80 11.10
C GLU A 172 -1.47 -3.80 11.24
N ILE A 173 -2.20 -4.49 10.35
CA ILE A 173 -3.65 -4.67 10.46
C ILE A 173 -4.02 -5.38 11.77
N ALA A 174 -3.26 -6.40 12.15
CA ALA A 174 -3.54 -7.17 13.35
C ALA A 174 -3.26 -6.36 14.62
N GLU A 175 -2.10 -5.72 14.67
CA GLU A 175 -1.55 -5.07 15.86
C GLU A 175 -1.96 -3.60 15.99
N GLU A 176 -2.48 -2.98 14.93
CA GLU A 176 -2.86 -1.56 14.87
C GLU A 176 -1.69 -0.63 15.24
N LYS A 177 -0.47 -1.02 14.85
CA LYS A 177 0.79 -0.35 15.19
C LYS A 177 1.65 -0.12 13.95
N ILE A 178 2.42 0.96 14.00
CA ILE A 178 3.39 1.25 12.94
C ILE A 178 4.51 0.19 13.00
N PRO A 179 4.86 -0.49 11.88
CA PRO A 179 5.93 -1.48 11.90
C PRO A 179 7.28 -0.85 12.30
N TYR A 180 8.01 -1.48 13.22
CA TYR A 180 9.30 -1.01 13.71
C TYR A 180 9.25 0.38 14.36
N GLU A 181 8.12 0.77 14.96
CA GLU A 181 7.88 2.14 15.45
C GLU A 181 8.99 2.69 16.35
N ASP A 182 9.58 1.84 17.18
CA ASP A 182 10.67 2.16 18.11
C ASP A 182 11.97 2.57 17.40
N TYR A 183 12.11 2.24 16.12
CA TYR A 183 13.27 2.56 15.30
C TYR A 183 12.98 3.77 14.41
N LYS A 184 13.74 4.85 14.64
CA LYS A 184 13.64 6.10 13.85
C LYS A 184 14.75 6.26 12.81
N ASP A 185 15.66 5.29 12.72
CA ASP A 185 16.78 5.29 11.76
C ASP A 185 16.59 4.18 10.71
N ILE A 186 16.66 4.57 9.44
CA ILE A 186 16.60 3.69 8.27
C ILE A 186 17.71 2.63 8.33
N VAL A 187 18.92 3.01 8.76
CA VAL A 187 20.07 2.09 8.88
C VAL A 187 19.77 1.03 9.93
N LYS A 188 19.18 1.42 11.07
CA LYS A 188 18.85 0.49 12.14
C LYS A 188 17.76 -0.50 11.74
N ILE A 189 16.69 -0.04 11.09
CA ILE A 189 15.63 -0.92 10.55
C ILE A 189 16.24 -1.90 9.55
N THR A 190 17.11 -1.40 8.66
CA THR A 190 17.79 -2.24 7.67
C THR A 190 18.63 -3.34 8.33
N GLU A 191 19.40 -3.00 9.36
CA GLU A 191 20.23 -3.96 10.10
C GLU A 191 19.39 -5.07 10.74
N ILE A 192 18.35 -4.73 11.50
CA ILE A 192 17.54 -5.72 12.22
C ILE A 192 16.75 -6.62 11.26
N VAL A 193 16.21 -6.07 10.18
CA VAL A 193 15.48 -6.83 9.15
C VAL A 193 16.40 -7.84 8.47
N ARG A 194 17.64 -7.46 8.17
CA ARG A 194 18.66 -8.35 7.60
C ARG A 194 19.09 -9.44 8.59
N ASN A 195 19.13 -9.11 9.88
CA ASN A 195 19.35 -10.08 10.95
C ASN A 195 18.10 -10.93 11.28
N LYS A 196 17.13 -10.99 10.35
CA LYS A 196 15.90 -11.79 10.45
C LYS A 196 14.98 -11.43 11.61
N TYR A 197 15.15 -10.24 12.21
CA TYR A 197 14.15 -9.73 13.14
C TYR A 197 12.85 -9.43 12.39
N ARG A 198 11.74 -9.88 12.95
CA ARG A 198 10.37 -9.56 12.53
C ARG A 198 9.58 -9.16 13.75
N GLU A 199 8.63 -8.27 13.55
CA GLU A 199 7.71 -7.90 14.63
C GLU A 199 6.88 -9.12 15.06
N LYS A 200 6.67 -9.22 16.37
CA LYS A 200 5.88 -10.31 16.95
C LYS A 200 4.43 -9.87 17.06
N PHE A 201 3.51 -10.82 16.87
CA PHE A 201 2.13 -10.61 17.26
C PHE A 201 2.04 -10.55 18.78
N SER A 202 1.15 -9.72 19.31
CA SER A 202 0.91 -9.70 20.75
C SER A 202 0.20 -10.98 21.22
N GLU A 203 0.38 -11.33 22.49
CA GLU A 203 -0.28 -12.50 23.10
C GLU A 203 -1.82 -12.37 23.09
N ASP A 204 -2.33 -11.15 23.17
CA ASP A 204 -3.76 -10.81 23.12
C ASP A 204 -4.31 -10.63 21.69
N SER A 205 -3.46 -10.81 20.66
CA SER A 205 -3.83 -10.64 19.26
C SER A 205 -4.98 -11.59 18.87
N GLN A 206 -6.11 -11.00 18.49
CA GLN A 206 -7.37 -11.70 18.17
C GLN A 206 -7.36 -12.41 16.80
N MET A 207 -6.26 -12.34 16.07
CA MET A 207 -6.16 -12.91 14.73
C MET A 207 -5.96 -14.44 14.76
N PRO A 208 -6.57 -15.21 13.84
CA PRO A 208 -6.38 -16.66 13.77
C PRO A 208 -4.92 -17.05 13.53
N GLU A 209 -4.50 -18.21 13.99
CA GLU A 209 -3.12 -18.68 13.81
C GLU A 209 -2.72 -18.78 12.33
N SER A 210 -3.64 -19.23 11.47
CA SER A 210 -3.40 -19.27 10.02
C SER A 210 -3.11 -17.89 9.42
N PHE A 211 -3.67 -16.82 9.98
CA PHE A 211 -3.38 -15.45 9.58
C PHE A 211 -1.98 -15.02 10.03
N LYS A 212 -1.62 -15.32 11.28
CA LYS A 212 -0.29 -15.01 11.82
C LYS A 212 0.80 -15.73 11.03
N ILE A 213 0.60 -17.02 10.73
CA ILE A 213 1.49 -17.82 9.87
C ILE A 213 1.58 -17.22 8.46
N LEU A 214 0.46 -16.80 7.86
CA LEU A 214 0.47 -16.16 6.54
C LEU A 214 1.31 -14.88 6.53
N ALA A 215 1.14 -14.03 7.55
CA ALA A 215 1.92 -12.80 7.68
C ALA A 215 3.41 -13.11 7.86
N ILE A 216 3.76 -14.05 8.74
CA ILE A 216 5.14 -14.46 9.02
C ILE A 216 5.81 -15.08 7.80
N ASN A 217 5.12 -15.98 7.07
CA ASN A 217 5.67 -16.61 5.88
C ASN A 217 5.83 -15.65 4.70
N GLY A 218 5.10 -14.53 4.70
CA GLY A 218 5.32 -13.46 3.75
C GLY A 218 6.62 -12.68 4.02
N MET A 219 7.01 -12.58 5.30
CA MET A 219 8.19 -11.84 5.78
C MET A 219 9.46 -12.70 5.85
#